data_AF-A0AA44YX79-F1
#
_entry.id   AF-A0AA44YX79-F1
#
_cell.length_a   1.000
_cell.length_b   1.000
_cell.length_c   1.000
_cell.angle_alpha   90.00
_cell.angle_beta   90.00
_cell.angle_gamma   90.00
#
_symmetry.space_group_name_H-M   'P 1'
#
loop_
_entity.id
_entity.type
_entity.pdbx_description
1 polymer ?
#
loop_
_entity_poly.entity_id
_entity_poly.type
_entity_poly.pdbx_seq_one_letter_code
_entity_poly.pdbx_strand_id
1 'polypeptide(L)'
;MHAHGGFYFDTDYKLLRPLDAQVLSQHCVLPVEEGAPGQEDFKIGNAVFGSEPGHPFWRAFIEHIFTAHAPETLQDHREIPMISGPRGLTRFYNAHGGQFADILFPPRDAFHPDRTWFGLGHRGGKSAVGSHLCWASWRGKSPRRALTNYLRRKLNAVPI
;
A
#
# COMPACT_ATOMS: atom_id res chain seq x y z
N MET A 1 11.14 -2.93 5.25
CA MET A 1 10.43 -4.03 5.95
C MET A 1 11.33 -5.18 6.36
N HIS A 2 11.94 -5.93 5.43
CA HIS A 2 12.72 -7.12 5.80
C HIS A 2 13.79 -6.88 6.89
N ALA A 3 14.65 -5.86 6.75
CA ALA A 3 15.76 -5.65 7.69
C ALA A 3 15.35 -5.04 9.06
N HIS A 4 14.32 -4.18 9.09
CA HIS A 4 14.03 -3.34 10.26
C HIS A 4 12.60 -3.48 10.81
N GLY A 5 11.70 -4.15 10.09
CA GLY A 5 10.29 -4.22 10.44
C GLY A 5 9.62 -2.85 10.53
N GLY A 6 8.66 -2.73 11.44
CA GLY A 6 7.90 -1.51 11.73
C GLY A 6 6.67 -1.34 10.87
N PHE A 7 6.25 -0.09 10.66
CA PHE A 7 5.21 0.27 9.71
C PHE A 7 5.78 1.22 8.66
N TYR A 8 5.48 0.91 7.41
CA TYR A 8 5.71 1.76 6.26
C TYR A 8 4.45 2.54 5.93
N PHE A 9 4.63 3.80 5.53
CA PHE A 9 3.59 4.65 4.99
C PHE A 9 4.14 5.45 3.82
N ASP A 10 3.38 5.54 2.74
CA ASP A 10 3.64 6.52 1.69
C ASP A 10 3.62 7.93 2.29
N THR A 11 4.42 8.83 1.71
CA THR A 11 4.50 10.23 2.19
C THR A 11 3.21 11.03 1.94
N ASP A 12 2.31 10.49 1.12
CA ASP A 12 0.97 11.01 0.88
C ASP A 12 -0.12 10.16 1.56
N TYR A 13 0.26 9.36 2.55
CA TYR A 13 -0.66 8.67 3.43
C TYR A 13 -1.05 9.57 4.60
N LYS A 14 -2.34 9.89 4.72
CA LYS A 14 -2.87 10.69 5.83
C LYS A 14 -3.30 9.74 6.95
N LEU A 15 -2.56 9.74 8.06
CA LEU A 15 -3.00 9.07 9.28
C LEU A 15 -4.12 9.89 9.93
N LEU A 16 -5.25 9.24 10.23
CA LEU A 16 -6.45 9.86 10.79
C LEU A 16 -6.55 9.58 12.30
N ARG A 17 -5.96 8.49 12.76
CA ARG A 17 -5.86 8.09 14.16
C ARG A 17 -4.65 7.16 14.36
N PRO A 18 -4.15 7.02 15.60
CA PRO A 18 -3.10 6.06 15.90
C PRO A 18 -3.47 4.63 15.49
N LEU A 19 -2.46 3.82 15.16
CA LEU A 19 -2.65 2.37 15.03
C LEU A 19 -3.05 1.80 16.40
N ASP A 20 -4.06 0.93 16.44
CA ASP A 20 -4.45 0.29 17.69
C ASP A 20 -3.49 -0.85 18.08
N ALA A 21 -3.59 -1.27 19.34
CA ALA A 21 -2.74 -2.34 19.88
C ALA A 21 -2.92 -3.69 19.18
N GLN A 22 -4.10 -3.94 18.60
CA GLN A 22 -4.40 -5.18 17.90
C GLN A 22 -3.63 -5.25 16.57
N VAL A 23 -3.58 -4.15 15.82
CA VAL A 23 -2.79 -4.03 14.60
C VAL A 23 -1.29 -4.08 14.91
N LEU A 24 -0.87 -3.39 15.98
CA LEU A 24 0.54 -3.31 16.37
C LEU A 24 1.12 -4.64 16.90
N SER A 25 0.27 -5.56 17.36
CA SER A 25 0.70 -6.88 17.87
C SER A 25 0.86 -7.96 16.80
N GLN A 26 0.54 -7.67 15.54
CA GLN A 26 0.63 -8.65 14.45
C GLN A 26 2.05 -8.77 13.89
N HIS A 27 2.44 -9.99 13.49
CA HIS A 27 3.74 -10.28 12.88
C HIS A 27 3.86 -9.67 11.47
N CYS A 28 2.78 -9.68 10.69
CA CYS A 28 2.72 -9.02 9.39
C CYS A 28 1.32 -8.47 9.14
N VAL A 29 1.23 -7.23 8.67
CA VAL A 29 -0.01 -6.55 8.34
C VAL A 29 0.07 -6.08 6.89
N LEU A 30 -0.79 -6.64 6.04
CA LEU A 30 -0.91 -6.30 4.62
C LEU A 30 -2.31 -5.74 4.36
N PRO A 31 -2.52 -4.42 4.50
CA PRO A 31 -3.81 -3.80 4.25
C PRO A 31 -4.34 -4.01 2.83
N VAL A 32 -5.63 -4.32 2.74
CA VAL A 32 -6.34 -4.57 1.48
C VAL A 32 -6.73 -3.25 0.83
N GLU A 33 -6.46 -3.09 -0.46
CA GLU A 33 -6.91 -1.95 -1.27
C GLU A 33 -8.25 -2.22 -1.95
N GLU A 34 -8.52 -3.47 -2.33
CA GLU A 34 -9.72 -3.91 -3.04
C GLU A 34 -10.02 -5.39 -2.76
N GLY A 35 -11.31 -5.76 -2.76
CA GLY A 35 -11.75 -7.12 -2.46
C GLY A 35 -11.40 -7.62 -1.06
N ALA A 36 -11.18 -8.93 -0.96
CA ALA A 36 -10.70 -9.63 0.24
C ALA A 36 -9.94 -10.90 -0.15
N PRO A 37 -9.02 -11.44 0.69
CA PRO A 37 -8.27 -12.65 0.37
C PRO A 37 -9.18 -13.80 -0.11
N GLY A 38 -8.81 -14.43 -1.22
CA GLY A 38 -9.60 -15.50 -1.85
C GLY A 38 -10.68 -15.03 -2.83
N GLN A 39 -10.91 -13.73 -2.97
CA GLN A 39 -11.82 -13.16 -3.99
C GLN A 39 -11.06 -12.77 -5.26
N GLU A 40 -11.77 -12.71 -6.39
CA GLU A 40 -11.18 -12.39 -7.71
C GLU A 40 -10.63 -10.96 -7.78
N ASP A 41 -11.30 -10.01 -7.12
CA ASP A 41 -10.94 -8.60 -7.06
C ASP A 41 -9.91 -8.28 -5.96
N PHE A 42 -9.41 -9.31 -5.25
CA PHE A 42 -8.47 -9.14 -4.15
C PHE A 42 -7.22 -8.39 -4.59
N LYS A 43 -6.88 -7.34 -3.85
CA LYS A 43 -5.68 -6.55 -4.09
C LYS A 43 -5.12 -6.02 -2.79
N ILE A 44 -3.87 -6.36 -2.53
CA ILE A 44 -3.07 -5.82 -1.42
C ILE A 44 -2.59 -4.42 -1.80
N GLY A 45 -2.81 -3.45 -0.92
CA GLY A 45 -2.27 -2.10 -1.06
C GLY A 45 -0.81 -2.05 -0.61
N ASN A 46 0.01 -1.27 -1.32
CA ASN A 46 1.42 -1.08 -0.99
C ASN A 46 1.74 0.33 -0.48
N ALA A 47 0.72 1.16 -0.19
CA ALA A 47 0.90 2.50 0.36
C ALA A 47 1.05 2.51 1.88
N VAL A 48 0.71 1.40 2.54
CA VAL A 48 0.87 1.17 3.97
C VAL A 48 0.95 -0.32 4.22
N PHE A 49 1.90 -0.76 5.05
CA PHE A 49 2.01 -2.14 5.52
C PHE A 49 2.94 -2.19 6.73
N GLY A 50 2.85 -3.27 7.52
CA GLY A 50 3.69 -3.47 8.69
C GLY A 50 4.20 -4.89 8.79
N SER A 51 5.32 -5.08 9.47
CA SER A 51 5.78 -6.40 9.89
C SER A 51 6.84 -6.29 10.97
N GLU A 52 7.09 -7.38 11.68
CA GLU A 52 8.34 -7.57 12.39
C GLU A 52 9.55 -7.61 11.43
N PRO A 53 10.76 -7.28 11.91
CA PRO A 53 11.98 -7.52 11.15
C PRO A 53 12.14 -9.02 10.87
N GLY A 54 12.59 -9.36 9.67
CA GLY A 54 12.87 -10.74 9.28
C GLY A 54 11.66 -11.57 8.84
N HIS A 55 10.44 -11.04 8.86
CA HIS A 55 9.25 -11.80 8.44
C HIS A 55 9.47 -12.48 7.06
N PRO A 56 9.28 -13.81 6.91
CA PRO A 56 9.71 -14.57 5.73
C PRO A 56 9.11 -14.08 4.42
N PHE A 57 7.89 -13.56 4.46
CA PHE A 57 7.18 -13.00 3.30
C PHE A 57 8.02 -12.00 2.51
N TRP A 58 8.69 -11.05 3.19
CA TRP A 58 9.42 -9.99 2.50
C TRP A 58 10.66 -10.51 1.78
N ARG A 59 11.39 -11.44 2.40
CA ARG A 59 12.55 -12.06 1.76
C ARG A 59 12.13 -12.81 0.50
N ALA A 60 11.12 -13.67 0.62
CA ALA A 60 10.62 -14.44 -0.51
C ALA A 60 10.08 -13.54 -1.63
N PHE A 61 9.38 -12.44 -1.29
CA PHE A 61 8.90 -11.49 -2.29
C PHE A 61 10.04 -10.74 -2.98
N ILE A 62 11.06 -10.31 -2.24
CA ILE A 62 12.26 -9.66 -2.80
C ILE A 62 12.99 -10.62 -3.74
N GLU A 63 13.25 -11.85 -3.28
CA GLU A 63 13.88 -12.89 -4.10
C GLU A 63 13.05 -13.16 -5.37
N HIS A 64 11.73 -13.26 -5.24
CA HIS A 64 10.82 -13.41 -6.39
C HIS A 64 10.94 -12.25 -7.39
N ILE A 65 10.96 -11.00 -6.92
CA ILE A 65 11.13 -9.82 -7.79
C ILE A 65 12.42 -9.96 -8.61
N PHE A 66 13.56 -10.25 -7.98
CA PHE A 66 14.85 -10.28 -8.69
C PHE A 66 15.07 -11.55 -9.53
N THR A 67 14.36 -12.64 -9.24
CA THR A 67 14.47 -13.90 -10.01
C THR A 67 13.48 -13.98 -11.16
N ALA A 68 12.22 -13.57 -10.93
CA ALA A 68 11.17 -13.60 -11.95
C ALA A 68 11.23 -12.38 -12.88
N HIS A 69 11.81 -11.27 -12.41
CA HIS A 69 11.96 -10.06 -13.19
C HIS A 69 13.43 -9.65 -13.17
N ALA A 70 14.09 -9.70 -14.32
CA ALA A 70 15.40 -9.10 -14.50
C ALA A 70 15.22 -7.57 -14.52
N PRO A 71 15.53 -6.82 -13.45
CA PRO A 71 15.25 -5.38 -13.39
C PRO A 71 15.98 -4.62 -14.50
N GLU A 72 17.13 -5.14 -14.94
CA GLU A 72 17.88 -4.63 -16.10
C GLU A 72 17.12 -4.67 -17.43
N THR A 73 16.09 -5.52 -17.56
CA THR A 73 15.27 -5.62 -18.77
C THR A 73 14.05 -4.71 -18.77
N LEU A 74 13.80 -3.99 -17.67
CA LEU A 74 12.61 -3.15 -17.53
C LEU A 74 12.74 -1.88 -18.36
N GLN A 75 12.08 -1.86 -19.52
CA GLN A 75 12.08 -0.72 -20.45
C GLN A 75 11.02 0.33 -20.09
N ASP A 76 9.96 -0.07 -19.38
CA ASP A 76 8.81 0.76 -19.09
C ASP A 76 8.46 0.78 -17.60
N HIS A 77 8.60 1.96 -16.98
CA HIS A 77 8.27 2.15 -15.56
C HIS A 77 6.80 1.82 -15.21
N ARG A 78 5.90 1.75 -16.20
CA ARG A 78 4.50 1.34 -16.01
C ARG A 78 4.37 -0.14 -15.65
N GLU A 79 5.42 -0.93 -15.83
CA GLU A 79 5.47 -2.35 -15.43
C GLU A 79 5.83 -2.52 -13.95
N ILE A 80 6.47 -1.53 -13.31
CA ILE A 80 6.86 -1.60 -11.89
C ILE A 80 5.68 -1.97 -10.97
N PRO A 81 4.46 -1.40 -11.12
CA PRO A 81 3.30 -1.81 -10.33
C PRO A 81 2.91 -3.30 -10.44
N MET A 82 3.28 -3.95 -11.56
CA MET A 82 3.04 -5.38 -11.81
C MET A 82 4.09 -6.28 -11.15
N ILE A 83 5.22 -5.71 -10.72
CA ILE A 83 6.39 -6.43 -10.20
C ILE A 83 6.50 -6.23 -8.69
N SER A 84 6.74 -4.99 -8.26
CA SER A 84 6.97 -4.64 -6.86
C SER A 84 5.85 -3.77 -6.26
N GLY A 85 4.90 -3.33 -7.09
CA GLY A 85 3.73 -2.60 -6.62
C GLY A 85 2.57 -3.52 -6.20
N PRO A 86 1.35 -2.96 -6.04
CA PRO A 86 0.23 -3.66 -5.41
C PRO A 86 -0.20 -4.90 -6.21
N ARG A 87 -0.12 -4.86 -7.55
CA ARG A 87 -0.48 -6.02 -8.39
C ARG A 87 0.56 -7.13 -8.31
N GLY A 88 1.85 -6.78 -8.32
CA GLY A 88 2.93 -7.77 -8.16
C GLY A 88 2.89 -8.44 -6.79
N LEU A 89 2.75 -7.63 -5.74
CA LEU A 89 2.59 -8.09 -4.36
C LEU A 89 1.40 -9.05 -4.20
N THR A 90 0.24 -8.67 -4.74
CA THR A 90 -0.97 -9.49 -4.70
C THR A 90 -0.79 -10.80 -5.46
N ARG A 91 -0.22 -10.77 -6.68
CA ARG A 91 0.03 -11.98 -7.48
C ARG A 91 0.97 -12.94 -6.78
N PHE A 92 2.05 -12.42 -6.21
CA PHE A 92 2.99 -13.19 -5.42
C PHE A 92 2.29 -13.86 -4.22
N TYR A 93 1.51 -13.08 -3.45
CA TYR A 93 0.75 -13.63 -2.33
C TYR A 93 -0.29 -14.67 -2.79
N ASN A 94 -1.02 -14.46 -3.88
CA ASN A 94 -2.00 -15.45 -4.34
C ASN A 94 -1.34 -16.77 -4.78
N ALA A 95 -0.11 -16.72 -5.30
CA ALA A 95 0.63 -17.91 -5.74
C ALA A 95 1.36 -18.63 -4.58
N HIS A 96 1.81 -17.90 -3.56
CA HIS A 96 2.71 -18.42 -2.52
C HIS A 96 2.19 -18.24 -1.09
N GLY A 97 1.04 -17.59 -0.91
CA GLY A 97 0.51 -17.12 0.36
C GLY A 97 0.36 -18.22 1.41
N GLY A 98 0.01 -19.43 0.98
CA GLY A 98 -0.10 -20.61 1.86
C GLY A 98 1.22 -21.05 2.52
N GLN A 99 2.36 -20.48 2.13
CA GLN A 99 3.67 -20.74 2.74
C GLN A 99 3.97 -19.82 3.93
N PHE A 100 3.16 -18.78 4.15
CA PHE A 100 3.38 -17.77 5.17
C PHE A 100 2.26 -17.84 6.21
N ALA A 101 2.64 -17.88 7.48
CA ALA A 101 1.72 -17.75 8.60
C ALA A 101 1.60 -16.29 9.05
N ASP A 102 0.63 -16.00 9.92
CA ASP A 102 0.57 -14.77 10.72
C ASP A 102 0.51 -13.45 9.92
N ILE A 103 -0.05 -13.49 8.71
CA ILE A 103 -0.38 -12.30 7.93
C ILE A 103 -1.81 -11.87 8.23
N LEU A 104 -1.96 -10.71 8.86
CA LEU A 104 -3.24 -10.03 9.01
C LEU A 104 -3.58 -9.22 7.75
N PHE A 105 -4.82 -9.37 7.27
CA PHE A 105 -5.45 -8.51 6.29
C PHE A 105 -6.54 -7.67 6.96
N PRO A 106 -6.24 -6.45 7.44
CA PRO A 106 -7.26 -5.58 8.01
C PRO A 106 -8.38 -5.29 7.00
N PRO A 107 -9.60 -4.97 7.47
CA PRO A 107 -10.67 -4.50 6.60
C PRO A 107 -10.21 -3.34 5.72
N ARG A 108 -10.54 -3.38 4.43
CA ARG A 108 -10.14 -2.37 3.45
C ARG A 108 -10.34 -0.94 3.95
N ASP A 109 -11.53 -0.62 4.44
CA ASP A 109 -11.91 0.73 4.86
C ASP A 109 -11.14 1.25 6.08
N ALA A 110 -10.41 0.38 6.79
CA ALA A 110 -9.50 0.81 7.85
C ALA A 110 -8.27 1.56 7.28
N PHE A 111 -7.74 1.15 6.13
CA PHE A 111 -6.49 1.71 5.59
C PHE A 111 -6.61 2.32 4.18
N HIS A 112 -7.60 1.87 3.40
CA HIS A 112 -7.90 2.34 2.05
C HIS A 112 -9.39 2.72 1.90
N PRO A 113 -9.93 3.59 2.77
CA PRO A 113 -11.30 4.04 2.63
C PRO A 113 -11.48 4.86 1.34
N ASP A 114 -12.68 4.79 0.74
CA ASP A 114 -13.03 5.64 -0.39
C ASP A 114 -12.86 7.11 -0.02
N ARG A 115 -12.18 7.85 -0.87
CA ARG A 115 -11.98 9.29 -0.71
C ARG A 115 -13.20 10.07 -1.20
N THR A 116 -13.54 11.14 -0.50
CA THR A 116 -14.56 12.11 -0.91
C THR A 116 -13.93 13.48 -1.14
N TRP A 117 -14.63 14.36 -1.87
CA TRP A 117 -14.22 15.77 -2.06
C TRP A 117 -12.74 15.96 -2.42
N PHE A 118 -12.29 15.32 -3.50
CA PHE A 118 -10.89 15.37 -4.00
C PHE A 118 -9.80 14.89 -3.01
N GLY A 119 -10.17 14.21 -1.93
CA GLY A 119 -9.27 13.72 -0.88
C GLY A 119 -9.30 14.53 0.41
N LEU A 120 -10.25 15.46 0.56
CA LEU A 120 -10.49 16.19 1.82
C LEU A 120 -11.28 15.37 2.84
N GLY A 121 -11.99 14.32 2.41
CA GLY A 121 -12.71 13.41 3.28
C GLY A 121 -12.57 11.94 2.86
N HIS A 122 -13.15 11.05 3.66
CA HIS A 122 -13.17 9.61 3.40
C HIS A 122 -14.49 8.97 3.88
N ARG A 123 -14.84 7.79 3.35
CA ARG A 123 -16.05 7.04 3.72
C ARG A 123 -15.85 5.97 4.78
N GLY A 124 -14.61 5.68 5.20
CA GLY A 124 -14.31 4.62 6.18
C GLY A 124 -14.78 4.88 7.62
N GLY A 125 -15.52 5.97 7.87
CA GLY A 125 -16.11 6.28 9.17
C GLY A 125 -15.10 6.31 10.33
N LYS A 126 -15.54 5.90 11.52
CA LYS A 126 -14.72 5.86 12.74
C LYS A 126 -13.65 4.76 12.73
N SER A 127 -13.75 3.79 11.83
CA SER A 127 -12.80 2.68 11.69
C SER A 127 -11.59 3.02 10.82
N ALA A 128 -11.65 4.11 10.04
CA ALA A 128 -10.52 4.54 9.22
C ALA A 128 -9.33 4.96 10.09
N VAL A 129 -8.24 4.22 9.97
CA VAL A 129 -6.93 4.50 10.56
C VAL A 129 -6.18 5.53 9.73
N GLY A 130 -6.30 5.43 8.41
CA GLY A 130 -5.71 6.40 7.49
C GLY A 130 -6.32 6.35 6.10
N SER A 131 -5.82 7.22 5.23
CA SER A 131 -6.26 7.35 3.84
C SER A 131 -5.09 7.69 2.92
N HIS A 132 -4.88 6.87 1.90
CA HIS A 132 -3.87 7.12 0.88
C HIS A 132 -4.35 8.21 -0.11
N LEU A 133 -3.58 9.29 -0.25
CA LEU A 133 -3.99 10.44 -1.06
C LEU A 133 -3.64 10.33 -2.56
N CYS A 134 -2.93 9.27 -2.97
CA CYS A 134 -2.61 8.95 -4.37
C CYS A 134 -2.13 10.18 -5.17
N TRP A 135 -1.16 10.91 -4.64
CA TRP A 135 -0.59 12.09 -5.28
C TRP A 135 0.23 11.74 -6.53
N ALA A 136 0.53 10.44 -6.72
CA ALA A 136 1.24 9.88 -7.87
C ALA A 136 2.52 10.68 -8.17
N SER A 137 3.25 11.10 -7.13
CA SER A 137 4.34 12.08 -7.20
C SER A 137 5.43 11.70 -8.21
N TRP A 138 5.74 10.41 -8.29
CA TRP A 138 6.77 9.81 -9.14
C TRP A 138 6.40 9.68 -10.63
N ARG A 139 5.13 9.84 -11.02
CA ARG A 139 4.72 9.72 -12.44
C ARG A 139 5.02 11.00 -13.22
N GLY A 140 5.43 10.86 -14.48
CA GLY A 140 5.52 11.97 -15.44
C GLY A 140 4.15 12.63 -15.66
N LYS A 141 4.10 13.96 -15.71
CA LYS A 141 2.85 14.73 -15.83
C LYS A 141 3.04 15.91 -16.78
N SER A 142 1.97 16.26 -17.50
CA SER A 142 1.93 17.54 -18.20
C SER A 142 1.95 18.71 -17.21
N PRO A 143 2.42 19.91 -17.60
CA PRO A 143 2.50 21.07 -16.72
C PRO A 143 1.16 21.41 -16.03
N ARG A 144 0.05 21.31 -16.76
CA ARG A 144 -1.30 21.52 -16.20
C ARG A 144 -1.62 20.52 -15.08
N ARG A 145 -1.35 19.22 -15.29
CA ARG A 145 -1.55 18.18 -14.28
C ARG A 145 -0.59 18.31 -13.10
N ALA A 146 0.61 18.82 -13.31
CA ALA A 146 1.57 19.08 -12.24
C ALA A 146 1.05 20.21 -11.33
N LEU A 147 0.58 21.32 -11.90
CA LEU A 147 0.02 22.45 -11.16
C LEU A 147 -1.23 22.06 -10.37
N THR A 148 -2.19 21.37 -10.99
CA THR A 148 -3.41 20.94 -10.28
C THR A 148 -3.10 19.99 -9.13
N ASN A 149 -2.13 19.08 -9.31
CA ASN A 149 -1.67 18.21 -8.23
C ASN A 149 -1.00 19.01 -7.11
N TYR A 150 -0.16 19.99 -7.44
CA TYR A 150 0.47 20.85 -6.44
C TYR A 150 -0.57 21.58 -5.58
N LEU A 151 -1.58 22.19 -6.21
CA LEU A 151 -2.67 22.87 -5.49
C LEU A 151 -3.46 21.89 -4.62
N ARG A 152 -3.82 20.72 -5.14
CA ARG A 152 -4.51 19.68 -4.38
C ARG A 152 -3.70 19.21 -3.16
N ARG A 153 -2.38 19.08 -3.29
CA ARG A 153 -1.49 18.76 -2.16
C ARG A 153 -1.55 19.82 -1.07
N LYS A 154 -1.50 21.10 -1.46
CA LYS A 154 -1.60 22.20 -0.50
C LYS A 154 -2.92 22.21 0.25
N LEU A 155 -4.02 21.86 -0.42
CA LEU A 155 -5.33 21.74 0.23
C LEU A 155 -5.40 20.53 1.18
N ASN A 156 -4.91 19.36 0.76
CA ASN A 156 -5.03 18.13 1.54
C ASN A 156 -4.01 18.03 2.70
N ALA A 157 -2.90 18.78 2.62
CA ALA A 157 -1.86 18.81 3.66
C ALA A 157 -2.21 19.68 4.87
N VAL A 158 -3.34 20.41 4.83
CA VAL A 158 -3.80 21.19 5.98
C VAL A 158 -4.27 20.22 7.09
N PRO A 159 -3.75 20.35 8.33
CA PRO A 159 -4.29 19.61 9.46
C PRO A 159 -5.77 19.98 9.62
N ILE A 160 -6.65 18.97 9.74
CA ILE A 160 -8.04 19.18 10.14
C ILE A 160 -8.07 19.05 11.66
#